data_AF-A0A920QG69-F1
#
_entry.id   AF-A0A920QG69-F1
#
_cell.length_a   1.000
_cell.length_b   1.000
_cell.length_c   1.000
_cell.angle_alpha   90.00
_cell.angle_beta   90.00
_cell.angle_gamma   90.00
#
_symmetry.space_group_name_H-M   'P 1'
#
loop_
_entity.id
_entity.type
_entity.pdbx_description
1 polymer ?
#
loop_
_entity_poly.entity_id
_entity_poly.type
_entity_poly.pdbx_seq_one_letter_code
_entity_poly.pdbx_strand_id
1 'polypeptide(L)' 'MITPVWQVQGSGAEENRSSLTAQIFYFASRGHHADIGGISPGINAPFSRELNEEGACIKTFKLVENGVFNEKV' A
#
# COMPACT_ATOMS: atom_id res chain seq x y z
N MET A 1 1.68 2.65 1.91
CA MET A 1 0.40 2.33 1.27
C MET A 1 -0.12 3.56 0.54
N ILE A 2 -0.82 3.38 -0.57
CA ILE A 2 -1.41 4.47 -1.36
C ILE A 2 -2.91 4.22 -1.46
N THR A 3 -3.72 5.22 -1.11
CA THR A 3 -5.17 5.13 -1.09
C THR A 3 -5.78 6.26 -1.93
N PRO A 4 -6.65 5.96 -2.92
CA PRO A 4 -7.36 6.98 -3.67
C PRO A 4 -8.41 7.66 -2.79
N VAL A 5 -8.52 8.97 -2.89
CA VAL A 5 -9.56 9.78 -2.24
C VAL A 5 -10.60 10.19 -3.27
N TRP A 6 -11.87 9.95 -2.94
CA TRP A 6 -13.00 10.13 -3.84
C TRP A 6 -13.89 11.28 -3.37
N GLN A 7 -14.45 12.01 -4.32
CA GLN A 7 -15.53 12.96 -4.06
C GLN A 7 -16.82 12.20 -3.81
N VAL A 8 -17.55 12.60 -2.75
CA VAL A 8 -18.88 12.08 -2.40
C VAL A 8 -19.94 13.10 -2.81
N GLN A 9 -20.98 12.65 -3.50
CA GLN A 9 -22.17 13.45 -3.82
C GLN A 9 -23.22 13.33 -2.70
N GLY A 10 -23.78 14.47 -2.27
CA GLY A 10 -24.80 14.57 -1.22
C GLY A 10 -24.28 15.21 0.07
N SER A 11 -25.15 15.88 0.82
CA SER A 11 -24.82 16.56 2.09
C SER A 11 -24.80 15.63 3.31
N GLY A 12 -25.13 14.35 3.14
CA GLY A 12 -25.16 13.33 4.19
C GLY A 12 -24.12 12.25 3.95
N ALA A 13 -23.43 11.85 5.00
CA ALA A 13 -22.37 10.83 5.02
C ALA A 13 -22.88 9.39 4.78
N GLU A 14 -23.71 9.17 3.75
CA GLU A 14 -23.98 7.80 3.29
C GLU A 14 -22.80 7.32 2.44
N GLU A 15 -21.96 6.47 3.04
CA GLU A 15 -20.88 5.74 2.37
C GLU A 15 -21.44 4.63 1.48
N ASN A 16 -22.08 5.00 0.36
CA ASN A 16 -22.38 4.05 -0.73
C ASN A 16 -21.45 4.34 -1.91
N ARG A 17 -20.86 3.30 -2.50
CA ARG A 17 -19.98 3.42 -3.68
C ARG A 17 -20.66 4.11 -4.88
N SER A 18 -22.00 4.09 -4.95
CA SER A 18 -22.78 4.79 -5.97
C SER A 18 -22.80 6.32 -5.82
N SER A 19 -22.40 6.87 -4.66
CA SER A 19 -22.28 8.32 -4.44
C SER A 19 -20.89 8.87 -4.77
N LEU A 20 -19.93 8.01 -5.18
CA LEU A 20 -18.59 8.42 -5.57
C LEU A 20 -18.58 8.95 -7.01
N THR A 21 -18.08 10.17 -7.21
CA THR A 21 -18.24 10.85 -8.52
C THR A 21 -16.94 11.10 -9.27
N ALA A 22 -15.87 11.36 -8.55
CA ALA A 22 -14.56 11.61 -9.14
C ALA A 22 -13.46 11.25 -8.14
N GLN A 23 -12.34 10.74 -8.65
CA GLN A 23 -11.13 10.63 -7.85
C GLN A 23 -10.46 12.00 -7.78
N ILE A 24 -10.23 12.51 -6.57
CA ILE A 24 -9.70 13.88 -6.38
C ILE A 24 -8.17 13.85 -6.26
N PHE A 25 -7.63 12.96 -5.41
CA PHE A 25 -6.19 12.83 -5.17
C PHE A 25 -5.85 11.46 -4.56
N TYR A 26 -4.57 11.28 -4.20
CA TYR A 26 -4.07 10.11 -3.48
C TYR A 26 -3.50 10.51 -2.13
N PHE A 27 -3.76 9.71 -1.11
CA PHE A 27 -3.05 9.76 0.17
C PHE A 27 -2.00 8.65 0.20
N ALA A 28 -0.79 8.96 0.67
CA ALA A 28 0.30 8.01 0.77
C ALA A 28 0.91 8.01 2.17
N SER A 29 1.14 6.82 2.72
CA SER A 29 1.87 6.60 3.97
C SER A 29 3.06 5.67 3.74
N ARG A 30 4.18 5.89 4.43
CA ARG A 30 5.34 4.99 4.41
C ARG A 30 5.79 4.64 5.82
N GLY A 31 6.18 3.38 6.01
CA GLY A 31 6.88 2.91 7.20
C GLY A 31 8.34 2.61 6.87
N HIS A 32 9.21 2.70 7.86
CA HIS A 32 10.55 2.13 7.80
C HIS A 32 10.56 0.89 8.69
N HIS A 33 10.87 -0.27 8.11
CA HIS A 33 10.97 -1.52 8.86
C HIS A 33 12.44 -1.83 9.10
N ALA A 34 12.76 -2.29 10.31
CA ALA A 34 14.13 -2.62 10.69
C ALA A 34 14.68 -3.83 9.91
N ASP A 35 13.81 -4.65 9.37
CA ASP A 35 14.13 -5.82 8.57
C ASP A 35 12.95 -6.13 7.63
N ILE A 36 13.27 -6.67 6.45
CA ILE A 36 12.33 -7.14 5.43
C ILE A 36 12.75 -8.49 4.82
N GLY A 37 13.65 -9.23 5.48
CA GLY A 37 14.05 -10.60 5.12
C GLY A 37 15.17 -10.69 4.07
N GLY A 38 16.14 -9.78 4.08
CA GLY A 38 17.31 -9.85 3.21
C GLY A 38 18.31 -10.95 3.62
N ILE A 39 19.39 -11.11 2.85
CA ILE A 39 20.45 -12.11 3.11
C ILE A 39 21.22 -11.88 4.42
N SER A 40 21.06 -10.71 5.03
CA SER A 40 21.67 -10.34 6.30
C SER A 40 20.63 -9.62 7.17
N PRO A 41 20.56 -9.89 8.47
CA PRO A 41 19.61 -9.22 9.36
C PRO A 41 19.81 -7.70 9.41
N GLY A 42 18.72 -6.96 9.51
CA GLY A 42 18.72 -5.50 9.67
C GLY A 42 18.52 -4.71 8.37
N ILE A 43 18.58 -3.37 8.47
CA ILE A 43 18.22 -2.45 7.38
C ILE A 43 19.24 -2.37 6.24
N ASN A 44 20.46 -2.85 6.48
CA ASN A 44 21.57 -2.73 5.53
C ASN A 44 22.12 -4.13 5.27
N ALA A 45 22.06 -4.57 4.02
CA ALA A 45 22.67 -5.81 3.57
C ALA A 45 23.87 -5.48 2.66
N PRO A 46 25.05 -5.13 3.22
CA PRO A 46 26.18 -4.59 2.47
C PRO A 46 26.83 -5.58 1.50
N PHE A 47 26.48 -6.86 1.60
CA PHE A 47 26.97 -7.92 0.72
C PHE A 47 26.01 -8.28 -0.41
N SER A 48 24.83 -7.64 -0.46
CA SER A 48 23.89 -7.82 -1.57
C SER A 48 24.51 -7.27 -2.85
N ARG A 49 24.35 -8.02 -3.93
CA ARG A 49 24.76 -7.71 -5.29
C ARG A 49 23.57 -7.63 -6.22
N GLU A 50 22.50 -8.34 -5.89
CA GLU A 50 21.26 -8.40 -6.65
C GLU A 50 20.05 -8.00 -5.78
N LEU A 51 19.00 -7.43 -6.40
CA LEU A 51 17.84 -6.90 -5.67
C LEU A 51 17.09 -7.96 -4.85
N ASN A 52 17.11 -9.21 -5.30
CA ASN A 52 16.46 -10.33 -4.59
C ASN A 52 17.20 -10.72 -3.29
N GLU A 53 18.41 -10.21 -3.07
CA GLU A 53 19.18 -10.43 -1.84
C GLU A 53 18.85 -9.40 -0.75
N GLU A 54 18.20 -8.29 -1.10
CA GLU A 54 17.89 -7.19 -0.17
C GLU A 54 16.58 -7.40 0.62
N GLY A 55 15.86 -8.51 0.36
CA GLY A 55 14.64 -8.90 1.06
C GLY A 55 13.38 -8.71 0.20
N ALA A 56 12.28 -8.31 0.83
CA ALA A 56 10.98 -8.22 0.16
C ALA A 56 10.97 -7.23 -1.03
N CYS A 57 11.00 -7.77 -2.25
CA CYS A 57 10.85 -7.01 -3.49
C CYS A 57 9.38 -7.03 -3.97
N ILE A 58 8.62 -5.99 -3.65
CA ILE A 58 7.18 -5.93 -3.89
C ILE A 58 6.86 -5.18 -5.19
N LYS A 59 6.18 -5.86 -6.13
CA LYS A 59 5.47 -5.18 -7.23
C LYS A 59 4.16 -4.61 -6.72
N THR A 60 3.73 -3.47 -7.24
CA THR A 60 2.46 -2.86 -6.84
C THR A 60 1.29 -3.81 -7.09
N PHE A 61 0.46 -4.02 -6.08
CA PHE A 61 -0.78 -4.79 -6.16
C PHE A 61 -1.87 -4.13 -5.32
N LYS A 62 -3.12 -4.57 -5.49
CA LYS A 62 -4.27 -4.07 -4.71
C LYS A 62 -4.35 -4.83 -3.38
N LEU A 63 -3.99 -4.14 -2.29
CA LEU A 63 -3.94 -4.71 -0.94
C LEU A 63 -5.30 -4.71 -0.24
N VAL A 64 -6.15 -3.71 -0.49
CA VAL A 64 -7.47 -3.57 0.15
C VAL A 64 -8.54 -3.29 -0.89
N GLU A 65 -9.69 -3.94 -0.75
CA GLU A 65 -10.89 -3.72 -1.54
C GLU A 65 -12.11 -3.65 -0.62
N ASN A 66 -12.94 -2.60 -0.77
CA ASN A 66 -14.14 -2.40 0.06
C ASN A 66 -13.85 -2.45 1.58
N GLY A 67 -12.68 -1.95 2.01
CA GLY A 67 -12.26 -2.00 3.42
C GLY A 67 -11.79 -3.38 3.90
N VAL A 68 -11.76 -4.39 3.03
CA VAL A 68 -11.30 -5.74 3.33
C VAL A 68 -9.90 -5.97 2.76
N PHE A 69 -9.00 -6.48 3.59
CA PHE A 69 -7.65 -6.86 3.16
C PHE A 69 -7.70 -8.09 2.26
N ASN A 70 -6.84 -8.08 1.24
CA ASN A 70 -6.60 -9.25 0.43
C ASN A 70 -5.54 -10.12 1.12
N GLU A 71 -5.95 -11.09 1.93
CA GLU A 71 -5.02 -11.96 2.69
C GLU A 71 -4.22 -12.97 1.84
N LYS A 72 -4.45 -13.00 0.51
CA LYS A 72 -3.77 -13.93 -0.40
C LYS A 72 -2.52 -13.35 -1.05
N VAL A 73 -2.22 -12.07 -0.81
CA VAL A 73 -1.06 -11.35 -1.37
C VAL A 73 0.07 -11.23 -0.36
#